data_AF-A0AAV7IYH4-F1
#
_entry.id   AF-A0AAV7IYH4-F1
#
_cell.length_a   1.000
_cell.length_b   1.000
_cell.length_c   1.000
_cell.angle_alpha   90.00
_cell.angle_beta   90.00
_cell.angle_gamma   90.00
#
_symmetry.space_group_name_H-M   'P 1'
#
loop_
_entity.id
_entity.type
_entity.pdbx_description
1 polymer ?
#
loop_
_entity_poly.entity_id
_entity_poly.type
_entity_poly.pdbx_seq_one_letter_code
_entity_poly.pdbx_strand_id
1 'polypeptide(L)'
;WEDEIKKDIVKPKCLSKNPSDYSEEDLRIIKKYEEDVKILNNERLKYKKILQDEIVSLQVLLKKGVKSFDEKLENLFLERIKIESAVLQENLMKQRELRRHQLRLQGIKELNDLENEFLAASKELKSQTEEFLQLELVLNETKLRYENLSKREKLLESKFRGEFPDLKQPMVEHLLRHYKKRPRNGQFLCTSITYLSELSRCILTGDKSDILPRDCLDFLKGVNNLDIMPTSLPSQIDSNHWFLLCKLRKNKIEIEIRLKSCAVELAEAEQTLNAHQKTTTGSQNRVAQLRDMMESRKKKNEDVMRNMEVQLVLQMGQIETNLCSHPREFKNSVLVSFDEVLKVNTAIVEAGRNKLGAMNQTIVFRKTINWKEWCHSCLKMTLQNMKEELRVLQDVKVTKEIQKYLMRHLHTPGSEKDVDIWERSVMSTKKNFTRILEGKKTKLIDIKSQLDNWQKLNTSVNNKIQEIKLATCKLTIRCNEDARVKDFKHQRVKLKAIMKKNRLITRVQNNYDDLLTLRSQLETLRLKTYPTLRLRKK
;
A
#
# COMPACT_ATOMS: atom_id res chain seq x y z
N TRP A 1 -85.15 34.67 11.87
CA TRP A 1 -85.40 33.22 11.89
C TRP A 1 -84.91 32.56 13.17
N GLU A 2 -83.60 32.32 13.38
CA GLU A 2 -83.11 31.56 14.57
C GLU A 2 -83.56 32.13 15.92
N ASP A 3 -83.63 33.45 16.06
CA ASP A 3 -84.09 34.12 17.28
C ASP A 3 -85.62 34.20 17.40
N GLU A 4 -86.36 33.92 16.33
CA GLU A 4 -87.82 33.89 16.32
C GLU A 4 -88.35 32.53 16.75
N ILE A 5 -87.73 31.44 16.31
CA ILE A 5 -88.08 30.06 16.73
C ILE A 5 -87.84 29.82 18.23
N LYS A 6 -86.94 30.60 18.86
CA LYS A 6 -86.67 30.54 20.30
C LYS A 6 -87.77 31.19 21.15
N LYS A 7 -88.64 32.01 20.56
CA LYS A 7 -89.77 32.65 21.26
C LYS A 7 -90.96 31.69 21.31
N ASP A 8 -91.66 31.63 22.43
CA ASP A 8 -92.88 30.81 22.56
C ASP A 8 -94.10 31.59 22.04
N ILE A 9 -95.05 30.88 21.41
CA ILE A 9 -96.33 31.46 21.00
C ILE A 9 -97.18 31.73 22.24
N VAL A 10 -97.70 32.96 22.32
CA VAL A 10 -98.54 33.41 23.45
C VAL A 10 -99.79 32.55 23.53
N LYS A 11 -100.07 32.02 24.73
CA LYS A 11 -101.26 31.20 25.00
C LYS A 11 -102.54 32.04 24.80
N PRO A 12 -103.51 31.58 23.98
CA PRO A 12 -104.81 32.21 23.87
C PRO A 12 -105.53 32.31 25.22
N LYS A 13 -106.20 33.44 25.46
CA LYS A 13 -107.00 33.68 26.68
C LYS A 13 -108.19 32.73 26.85
N CYS A 14 -108.61 32.02 25.79
CA CYS A 14 -109.68 31.02 25.86
C CYS A 14 -109.24 29.70 26.54
N LEU A 15 -107.94 29.38 26.57
CA LEU A 15 -107.41 28.19 27.24
C LEU A 15 -107.47 28.25 28.78
N SER A 16 -107.75 29.43 29.35
CA SER A 16 -107.97 29.61 30.81
C SER A 16 -109.44 29.45 31.23
N LYS A 17 -110.37 29.23 30.29
CA LYS A 17 -111.78 28.90 30.57
C LYS A 17 -111.97 27.38 30.70
N ASN A 18 -113.04 26.94 31.38
CA ASN A 18 -113.37 25.51 31.49
C ASN A 18 -113.73 24.92 30.11
N PRO A 19 -113.33 23.68 29.79
CA PRO A 19 -113.56 23.07 28.46
C PRO A 19 -115.02 22.96 28.03
N SER A 20 -115.95 23.03 28.99
CA SER A 20 -117.40 22.96 28.78
C SER A 20 -118.01 24.27 28.24
N ASP A 21 -117.28 25.39 28.33
CA ASP A 21 -117.77 26.74 27.99
C ASP A 21 -117.16 27.30 26.69
N TYR A 22 -116.61 26.43 25.83
CA TYR A 22 -115.98 26.86 24.58
C TYR A 22 -117.02 27.17 23.50
N SER A 23 -117.01 28.42 23.03
CA SER A 23 -117.70 28.85 21.81
C SER A 23 -117.05 28.20 20.57
N GLU A 24 -117.79 28.09 19.46
CA GLU A 24 -117.22 27.68 18.16
C GLU A 24 -116.05 28.57 17.72
N GLU A 25 -116.07 29.87 18.07
CA GLU A 25 -114.96 30.80 17.86
C GLU A 25 -113.74 30.43 18.73
N ASP A 26 -113.96 30.05 19.99
CA ASP A 26 -112.91 29.65 20.94
C ASP A 26 -112.24 28.34 20.48
N LEU A 27 -113.00 27.38 19.95
CA LEU A 27 -112.48 26.14 19.35
C LEU A 27 -111.63 26.41 18.10
N ARG A 28 -112.00 27.39 17.26
CA ARG A 28 -111.18 27.79 16.09
C ARG A 28 -109.86 28.43 16.52
N ILE A 29 -109.87 29.28 17.55
CA ILE A 29 -108.66 29.93 18.08
C ILE A 29 -107.71 28.90 18.72
N ILE A 30 -108.26 27.92 19.45
CA ILE A 30 -107.46 26.83 20.04
C ILE A 30 -106.85 25.94 18.95
N LYS A 31 -107.62 25.54 17.93
CA LYS A 31 -107.08 24.77 16.79
C LYS A 31 -105.95 25.50 16.08
N LYS A 32 -106.11 26.80 15.82
CA LYS A 32 -105.07 27.63 15.20
C LYS A 32 -103.82 27.74 16.08
N TYR A 33 -103.99 27.93 17.39
CA TYR A 33 -102.88 27.94 18.33
C TYR A 33 -102.13 26.59 18.39
N GLU A 34 -102.85 25.46 18.41
CA GLU A 34 -102.23 24.14 18.37
C GLU A 34 -101.50 23.86 17.06
N GLU A 35 -102.04 24.33 15.93
CA GLU A 35 -101.38 24.28 14.63
C GLU A 35 -100.10 25.13 14.63
N ASP A 36 -100.15 26.37 15.11
CA ASP A 36 -99.00 27.28 15.21
C ASP A 36 -97.91 26.70 16.15
N VAL A 37 -98.29 26.11 17.29
CA VAL A 37 -97.37 25.43 18.23
C VAL A 37 -96.75 24.19 17.61
N LYS A 38 -97.52 23.40 16.84
CA LYS A 38 -96.98 22.25 16.08
C LYS A 38 -95.98 22.71 15.02
N ILE A 39 -96.28 23.80 14.29
CA ILE A 39 -95.37 24.39 13.31
C ILE A 39 -94.09 24.86 13.98
N LEU A 40 -94.18 25.62 15.08
CA LEU A 40 -93.02 26.09 15.85
C LEU A 40 -92.16 24.94 16.39
N ASN A 41 -92.78 23.88 16.94
CA ASN A 41 -92.04 22.70 17.41
C ASN A 41 -91.34 21.97 16.26
N ASN A 42 -91.99 21.86 15.10
CA ASN A 42 -91.36 21.31 13.90
C ASN A 42 -90.18 22.17 13.42
N GLU A 43 -90.28 23.50 13.48
CA GLU A 43 -89.16 24.40 13.16
C GLU A 43 -88.02 24.31 14.19
N ARG A 44 -88.32 24.18 15.49
CA ARG A 44 -87.32 23.93 16.55
C ARG A 44 -86.60 22.60 16.36
N LEU A 45 -87.32 21.54 15.96
CA LEU A 45 -86.73 20.24 15.65
C LEU A 45 -85.81 20.33 14.42
N LYS A 46 -86.21 21.10 13.39
CA LYS A 46 -85.36 21.38 12.23
C LYS A 46 -84.10 22.16 12.64
N TYR A 47 -84.23 23.20 13.46
CA TYR A 47 -83.09 23.97 13.97
C TYR A 47 -82.15 23.15 14.84
N LYS A 48 -82.68 22.32 15.74
CA LYS A 48 -81.89 21.37 16.52
C LYS A 48 -81.09 20.42 15.63
N LYS A 49 -81.70 19.93 14.55
CA LYS A 49 -81.02 19.05 13.57
C LYS A 49 -79.90 19.80 12.85
N ILE A 50 -80.13 21.04 12.43
CA ILE A 50 -79.09 21.89 11.81
C ILE A 50 -77.90 22.07 12.76
N LEU A 51 -78.14 22.39 14.04
CA LEU A 51 -77.07 22.52 15.04
C LEU A 51 -76.33 21.20 15.29
N GLN A 52 -77.04 20.07 15.31
CA GLN A 52 -76.41 18.75 15.44
C GLN A 52 -75.52 18.43 14.24
N ASP A 53 -75.99 18.70 13.03
CA ASP A 53 -75.23 18.51 11.79
C ASP A 53 -74.00 19.45 11.75
N GLU A 54 -74.15 20.69 12.22
CA GLU A 54 -73.06 21.67 12.34
C GLU A 54 -72.01 21.23 13.37
N ILE A 55 -72.41 20.72 14.54
CA ILE A 55 -71.49 20.17 15.54
C ILE A 55 -70.69 19.01 14.96
N VAL A 56 -71.35 18.08 14.26
CA VAL A 56 -70.67 16.94 13.61
C VAL A 56 -69.68 17.44 12.55
N SER A 57 -70.09 18.41 11.73
CA SER A 57 -69.23 19.04 10.72
C SER A 57 -68.00 19.70 11.34
N LEU A 58 -68.18 20.50 12.39
CA LEU A 58 -67.09 21.16 13.12
C LEU A 58 -66.14 20.15 13.79
N GLN A 59 -66.66 19.06 14.36
CA GLN A 59 -65.83 18.00 14.92
C GLN A 59 -64.98 17.30 13.86
N VAL A 60 -65.53 17.05 12.66
CA VAL A 60 -64.78 16.47 11.54
C VAL A 60 -63.70 17.44 11.05
N LEU A 61 -64.04 18.72 10.89
CA LEU A 61 -63.09 19.77 10.50
C LEU A 61 -61.95 19.92 11.52
N LEU A 62 -62.28 19.94 12.82
CA LEU A 62 -61.28 20.01 13.90
C LEU A 62 -60.34 18.81 13.86
N LYS A 63 -60.87 17.58 13.78
CA LYS A 63 -60.05 16.36 13.69
C LYS A 63 -59.14 16.38 12.47
N LYS A 64 -59.64 16.84 11.32
CA LYS A 64 -58.84 16.99 10.10
C LYS A 64 -57.75 18.06 10.27
N GLY A 65 -58.06 19.17 10.92
CA GLY A 65 -57.12 20.25 11.23
C GLY A 65 -55.99 19.78 12.14
N VAL A 66 -56.31 19.08 13.24
CA VAL A 66 -55.32 18.51 14.17
C VAL A 66 -54.41 17.52 13.46
N LYS A 67 -54.97 16.55 12.73
CA LYS A 67 -54.16 15.58 11.94
C LYS A 67 -53.22 16.28 10.95
N SER A 68 -53.72 17.27 10.21
CA SER A 68 -52.90 18.00 9.25
C SER A 68 -51.78 18.81 9.93
N PHE A 69 -52.04 19.35 11.13
CA PHE A 69 -51.03 20.03 11.92
C PHE A 69 -49.96 19.05 12.43
N ASP A 70 -50.37 17.91 12.99
CA ASP A 70 -49.45 16.87 13.49
C ASP A 70 -48.58 16.32 12.36
N GLU A 71 -49.15 16.04 11.19
CA GLU A 71 -48.40 15.61 9.99
C GLU A 71 -47.38 16.67 9.56
N LYS A 72 -47.73 17.96 9.60
CA LYS A 72 -46.77 19.04 9.29
C LYS A 72 -45.67 19.14 10.32
N LEU A 73 -45.99 18.98 11.60
CA LEU A 73 -45.02 19.01 12.69
C LEU A 73 -44.04 17.84 12.60
N GLU A 74 -44.54 16.64 12.31
CA GLU A 74 -43.72 15.44 12.08
C GLU A 74 -42.79 15.63 10.88
N ASN A 75 -43.30 16.14 9.76
CA ASN A 75 -42.49 16.44 8.58
C ASN A 75 -41.40 17.48 8.88
N LEU A 76 -41.71 18.54 9.62
CA LEU A 76 -40.74 19.54 10.06
C LEU A 76 -39.67 18.94 10.98
N PHE A 77 -40.07 18.05 11.89
CA PHE A 77 -39.13 17.37 12.78
C PHE A 77 -38.18 16.45 12.01
N LEU A 78 -38.69 15.68 11.04
CA LEU A 78 -37.87 14.85 10.15
C LEU A 78 -36.93 15.71 9.30
N GLU A 79 -37.39 16.86 8.82
CA GLU A 79 -36.56 17.81 8.08
C GLU A 79 -35.45 18.39 8.95
N ARG A 80 -35.75 18.76 10.21
CA ARG A 80 -34.75 19.21 11.18
C ARG A 80 -33.66 18.16 11.41
N ILE A 81 -34.05 16.90 11.63
CA ILE A 81 -33.07 15.80 11.83
C ILE A 81 -32.18 15.64 10.61
N LYS A 82 -32.75 15.71 9.39
CA LYS A 82 -31.96 15.61 8.15
C LYS A 82 -30.94 16.76 8.03
N ILE A 83 -31.36 17.98 8.34
CA ILE A 83 -30.48 19.17 8.31
C ILE A 83 -29.38 19.05 9.37
N GLU A 84 -29.74 18.74 10.61
CA GLU A 84 -28.76 18.57 11.71
C GLU A 84 -27.75 17.46 11.39
N SER A 85 -28.23 16.32 10.88
CA SER A 85 -27.37 15.24 10.41
C SER A 85 -26.41 15.72 9.32
N ALA A 86 -26.91 16.41 8.28
CA ALA A 86 -26.06 16.94 7.21
C ALA A 86 -24.99 17.92 7.74
N VAL A 87 -25.37 18.82 8.65
CA VAL A 87 -24.44 19.77 9.28
C VAL A 87 -23.35 19.05 10.08
N LEU A 88 -23.73 18.05 10.88
CA LEU A 88 -22.77 17.26 11.66
C LEU A 88 -21.83 16.46 10.75
N GLN A 89 -22.34 15.92 9.65
CA GLN A 89 -21.54 15.20 8.67
C GLN A 89 -20.49 16.11 8.01
N GLU A 90 -20.89 17.29 7.55
CA GLU A 90 -19.97 18.29 6.98
C GLU A 90 -18.93 18.76 8.00
N ASN A 91 -19.33 18.99 9.25
CA ASN A 91 -18.41 19.35 10.31
C ASN A 91 -17.37 18.24 10.56
N LEU A 92 -17.79 16.97 10.57
CA LEU A 92 -16.89 15.83 10.74
C LEU A 92 -15.91 15.72 9.56
N MET A 93 -16.38 15.91 8.32
CA MET A 93 -15.53 15.94 7.13
C MET A 93 -14.48 17.05 7.23
N LYS A 94 -14.88 18.26 7.62
CA LYS A 94 -13.96 19.38 7.82
C LYS A 94 -12.90 19.08 8.87
N GLN A 95 -13.27 18.48 10.00
CA GLN A 95 -12.34 18.10 11.06
C GLN A 95 -11.33 17.04 10.59
N ARG A 96 -11.79 16.03 9.84
CA ARG A 96 -10.92 15.01 9.23
C ARG A 96 -9.93 15.60 8.24
N GLU A 97 -10.38 16.49 7.37
CA GLU A 97 -9.50 17.18 6.40
C GLU A 97 -8.50 18.10 7.10
N LEU A 98 -8.92 18.84 8.14
CA LEU A 98 -8.00 19.65 8.94
C LEU A 98 -6.90 18.78 9.58
N ARG A 99 -7.28 17.66 10.19
CA ARG A 99 -6.34 16.71 10.78
C ARG A 99 -5.38 16.15 9.74
N ARG A 100 -5.87 15.77 8.57
CA ARG A 100 -5.04 15.30 7.44
C ARG A 100 -4.06 16.38 6.99
N HIS A 101 -4.53 17.62 6.87
CA HIS A 101 -3.69 18.75 6.50
C HIS A 101 -2.58 19.00 7.54
N GLN A 102 -2.91 18.95 8.83
CA GLN A 102 -1.93 19.07 9.92
C GLN A 102 -0.87 17.96 9.87
N LEU A 103 -1.30 16.70 9.72
CA LEU A 103 -0.37 15.56 9.57
C LEU A 103 0.53 15.71 8.35
N ARG A 104 -0.01 16.24 7.24
CA ARG A 104 0.78 16.54 6.03
C ARG A 104 1.85 17.60 6.30
N LEU A 105 1.48 18.72 6.92
CA LEU A 105 2.42 19.80 7.24
C LEU A 105 3.51 19.32 8.21
N GLN A 106 3.13 18.57 9.23
CA GLN A 106 4.08 17.96 10.16
C GLN A 106 5.04 17.01 9.43
N GLY A 107 4.51 16.16 8.54
CA GLY A 107 5.32 15.25 7.73
C GLY A 107 6.29 15.97 6.79
N ILE A 108 5.90 17.10 6.21
CA ILE A 108 6.78 17.94 5.37
C ILE A 108 7.88 18.58 6.23
N LYS A 109 7.52 19.14 7.39
CA LYS A 109 8.49 19.78 8.29
C LYS A 109 9.56 18.77 8.74
N GLU A 110 9.15 17.60 9.22
CA GLU A 110 10.08 16.57 9.68
C GLU A 110 10.97 16.04 8.54
N LEU A 111 10.44 15.95 7.30
CA LEU A 111 11.28 15.61 6.15
C LEU A 111 12.32 16.70 5.83
N ASN A 112 11.92 17.98 5.90
CA ASN A 112 12.87 19.08 5.68
C ASN A 112 13.96 19.10 6.76
N ASP A 113 13.61 18.85 8.02
CA ASP A 113 14.57 18.78 9.12
C ASP A 113 15.59 17.64 8.89
N LEU A 114 15.11 16.46 8.48
CA LEU A 114 15.97 15.34 8.10
C LEU A 114 16.83 15.62 6.87
N GLU A 115 16.29 16.32 5.86
CA GLU A 115 17.04 16.71 4.67
C GLU A 115 18.18 17.67 5.01
N ASN A 116 17.92 18.65 5.87
CA ASN A 116 18.94 19.60 6.34
C ASN A 116 20.06 18.86 7.10
N GLU A 117 19.69 17.94 7.99
CA GLU A 117 20.66 17.13 8.73
C GLU A 117 21.47 16.21 7.80
N PHE A 118 20.81 15.59 6.82
CA PHE A 118 21.46 14.77 5.80
C PHE A 118 22.45 15.58 4.96
N LEU A 119 22.11 16.80 4.56
CA LEU A 119 22.99 17.70 3.81
C LEU A 119 24.22 18.09 4.64
N ALA A 120 24.04 18.42 5.93
CA ALA A 120 25.14 18.74 6.83
C ALA A 120 26.08 17.54 7.02
N ALA A 121 25.54 16.37 7.37
CA ALA A 121 26.33 15.15 7.54
C ALA A 121 27.03 14.71 6.26
N SER A 122 26.39 14.87 5.10
CA SER A 122 27.00 14.55 3.79
C SER A 122 28.14 15.51 3.45
N LYS A 123 28.07 16.78 3.86
CA LYS A 123 29.15 17.75 3.66
C LYS A 123 30.34 17.42 4.57
N GLU A 124 30.07 17.09 5.83
CA GLU A 124 31.11 16.67 6.78
C GLU A 124 31.83 15.40 6.30
N LEU A 125 31.07 14.39 5.86
CA LEU A 125 31.64 13.16 5.31
C LEU A 125 32.57 13.44 4.12
N LYS A 126 32.19 14.36 3.22
CA LYS A 126 33.05 14.74 2.09
C LYS A 126 34.37 15.35 2.57
N SER A 127 34.32 16.31 3.50
CA SER A 127 35.51 16.92 4.08
C SER A 127 36.43 15.88 4.71
N GLN A 128 35.87 14.99 5.54
CA GLN A 128 36.63 13.93 6.21
C GLN A 128 37.24 12.93 5.22
N THR A 129 36.53 12.62 4.13
CA THR A 129 37.04 11.74 3.08
C THR A 129 38.19 12.39 2.31
N GLU A 130 38.10 13.69 2.01
CA GLU A 130 39.17 14.45 1.37
C GLU A 130 40.42 14.51 2.26
N GLU A 131 40.26 14.78 3.55
CA GLU A 131 41.35 14.75 4.54
C GLU A 131 41.98 13.36 4.66
N PHE A 132 41.17 12.31 4.72
CA PHE A 132 41.64 10.93 4.77
C PHE A 132 42.52 10.59 3.56
N LEU A 133 42.09 10.96 2.35
CA LEU A 133 42.86 10.75 1.12
C LEU A 133 44.20 11.52 1.14
N GLN A 134 44.22 12.74 1.67
CA GLN A 134 45.47 13.50 1.81
C GLN A 134 46.44 12.84 2.78
N LEU A 135 45.95 12.35 3.93
CA LEU A 135 46.77 11.63 4.90
C LEU A 135 47.31 10.31 4.33
N GLU A 136 46.51 9.61 3.52
CA GLU A 136 46.94 8.38 2.85
C GLU A 136 48.09 8.63 1.86
N LEU A 137 48.07 9.76 1.13
CA LEU A 137 49.18 10.16 0.26
C LEU A 137 50.47 10.39 1.06
N VAL A 138 50.41 11.14 2.17
CA VAL A 138 51.57 11.40 3.03
C VAL A 138 52.10 10.10 3.65
N LEU A 139 51.23 9.18 4.05
CA LEU A 139 51.63 7.87 4.55
C LEU A 139 52.38 7.06 3.49
N ASN A 140 51.93 7.10 2.24
CA ASN A 140 52.61 6.40 1.15
C ASN A 140 53.99 7.00 0.83
N GLU A 141 54.13 8.33 0.92
CA GLU A 141 55.42 9.01 0.77
C GLU A 141 56.40 8.64 1.89
N THR A 142 55.95 8.61 3.15
CA THR A 142 56.78 8.22 4.30
C THR A 142 57.19 6.74 4.23
N LYS A 143 56.29 5.85 3.78
CA LYS A 143 56.62 4.44 3.46
C LYS A 143 57.72 4.33 2.41
N LEU A 144 57.60 5.05 1.30
CA LEU A 144 58.61 5.06 0.25
C LEU A 144 59.96 5.60 0.76
N ARG A 145 59.96 6.65 1.59
CA ARG A 145 61.16 7.19 2.23
C ARG A 145 61.83 6.15 3.13
N TYR A 146 61.06 5.44 3.94
CA TYR A 146 61.56 4.37 4.81
C TYR A 146 62.20 3.24 4.00
N GLU A 147 61.53 2.76 2.94
CA GLU A 147 62.07 1.72 2.06
C GLU A 147 63.37 2.14 1.38
N ASN A 148 63.43 3.39 0.89
CA ASN A 148 64.63 3.93 0.25
C ASN A 148 65.80 4.05 1.23
N LEU A 149 65.55 4.50 2.46
CA LEU A 149 66.56 4.53 3.52
C LEU A 149 67.02 3.11 3.89
N SER A 150 66.11 2.15 3.98
CA SER A 150 66.42 0.74 4.27
C SER A 150 67.30 0.12 3.17
N LYS A 151 66.97 0.37 1.89
CA LYS A 151 67.79 -0.07 0.75
C LYS A 151 69.18 0.57 0.79
N ARG A 152 69.28 1.86 1.12
CA ARG A 152 70.56 2.59 1.23
C ARG A 152 71.43 2.07 2.38
N GLU A 153 70.84 1.79 3.54
CA GLU A 153 71.53 1.20 4.70
C GLU A 153 72.17 -0.15 4.34
N LYS A 154 71.40 -1.04 3.71
CA LYS A 154 71.90 -2.34 3.22
C LYS A 154 72.99 -2.19 2.17
N LEU A 155 72.86 -1.20 1.28
CA LEU A 155 73.85 -0.91 0.24
C LEU A 155 75.19 -0.46 0.84
N LEU A 156 75.19 0.36 1.89
CA LEU A 156 76.43 0.79 2.56
C LEU A 156 77.20 -0.40 3.12
N GLU A 157 76.50 -1.38 3.70
CA GLU A 157 77.15 -2.59 4.22
C GLU A 157 77.69 -3.49 3.10
N SER A 158 76.94 -3.63 1.99
CA SER A 158 77.38 -4.41 0.83
C SER A 158 78.63 -3.81 0.16
N LYS A 159 78.65 -2.48 -0.01
CA LYS A 159 79.76 -1.77 -0.65
C LYS A 159 81.00 -1.63 0.23
N PHE A 160 80.88 -1.80 1.55
CA PHE A 160 81.98 -1.60 2.50
C PHE A 160 83.28 -2.28 2.08
N ARG A 161 83.21 -3.53 1.61
CA ARG A 161 84.41 -4.29 1.20
C ARG A 161 85.13 -3.69 0.00
N GLY A 162 84.39 -3.03 -0.90
CA GLY A 162 84.94 -2.38 -2.09
C GLY A 162 85.62 -1.03 -1.82
N GLU A 163 85.44 -0.44 -0.64
CA GLU A 163 86.06 0.84 -0.24
C GLU A 163 87.54 0.68 0.17
N PHE A 164 88.03 -0.57 0.27
CA PHE A 164 89.40 -0.90 0.68
C PHE A 164 90.10 -1.83 -0.31
N PRO A 165 90.29 -1.43 -1.59
CA PRO A 165 90.85 -2.30 -2.63
C PRO A 165 92.31 -2.68 -2.38
N ASP A 166 93.06 -1.84 -1.65
CA ASP A 166 94.50 -2.01 -1.43
C ASP A 166 94.81 -2.97 -0.26
N LEU A 167 93.78 -3.44 0.47
CA LEU A 167 93.91 -4.33 1.61
C LEU A 167 93.53 -5.77 1.25
N LYS A 168 94.28 -6.74 1.80
CA LYS A 168 93.92 -8.17 1.70
C LYS A 168 92.65 -8.47 2.50
N GLN A 169 91.88 -9.46 2.05
CA GLN A 169 90.59 -9.85 2.64
C GLN A 169 90.58 -9.97 4.18
N PRO A 170 91.57 -10.59 4.85
CA PRO A 170 91.56 -10.69 6.32
C PRO A 170 91.60 -9.33 7.04
N MET A 171 92.28 -8.34 6.44
CA MET A 171 92.37 -6.98 6.96
C MET A 171 91.06 -6.21 6.75
N VAL A 172 90.42 -6.39 5.59
CA VAL A 172 89.09 -5.82 5.29
C VAL A 172 88.03 -6.38 6.25
N GLU A 173 88.07 -7.67 6.56
CA GLU A 173 87.17 -8.28 7.55
C GLU A 173 87.46 -7.82 8.98
N HIS A 174 88.73 -7.52 9.31
CA HIS A 174 89.08 -6.89 10.59
C HIS A 174 88.48 -5.48 10.71
N LEU A 175 88.59 -4.66 9.66
CA LEU A 175 87.96 -3.34 9.58
C LEU A 175 86.42 -3.42 9.62
N LEU A 176 85.82 -4.41 8.96
CA LEU A 176 84.37 -4.62 8.98
C LEU A 176 83.85 -4.86 10.40
N ARG A 177 84.60 -5.58 11.26
CA ARG A 177 84.24 -5.74 12.67
C ARG A 177 84.20 -4.40 13.41
N HIS A 178 85.12 -3.48 13.10
CA HIS A 178 85.14 -2.14 13.69
C HIS A 178 84.05 -1.22 13.13
N TYR A 179 83.69 -1.38 11.86
CA TYR A 179 82.57 -0.69 11.22
C TYR A 179 81.22 -1.03 11.86
N LYS A 180 81.03 -2.30 12.23
CA LYS A 180 79.81 -2.81 12.89
C LYS A 180 79.71 -2.44 14.36
N LYS A 181 80.77 -1.91 14.99
CA LYS A 181 80.72 -1.50 16.40
C LYS A 181 79.74 -0.32 16.58
N ARG A 182 78.97 -0.39 17.65
CA ARG A 182 78.09 0.68 18.13
C ARG A 182 78.48 1.04 19.57
N PRO A 183 78.20 2.27 20.03
CA PRO A 183 78.39 2.66 21.42
C PRO A 183 77.70 1.67 22.39
N ARG A 184 78.46 1.03 23.29
CA ARG A 184 77.93 0.03 24.25
C ARG A 184 77.12 0.64 25.39
N ASN A 185 77.55 1.79 25.91
CA ASN A 185 76.90 2.47 27.04
C ASN A 185 75.86 3.51 26.59
N GLY A 186 75.28 3.34 25.40
CA GLY A 186 74.55 4.43 24.71
C GLY A 186 73.39 3.99 23.83
N GLN A 187 72.70 2.87 24.10
CA GLN A 187 71.40 2.66 23.44
C GLN A 187 70.44 3.79 23.84
N PHE A 188 70.34 4.82 23.02
CA PHE A 188 69.43 5.93 23.27
C PHE A 188 68.02 5.51 22.83
N LEU A 189 67.08 5.53 23.78
CA LEU A 189 65.69 5.11 23.59
C LEU A 189 64.81 6.20 22.97
N CYS A 190 65.41 7.32 22.55
CA CYS A 190 64.68 8.45 21.98
C CYS A 190 63.82 8.01 20.78
N THR A 191 62.53 8.37 20.85
CA THR A 191 61.54 8.21 19.77
C THR A 191 61.15 9.54 19.13
N SER A 192 61.46 10.68 19.75
CA SER A 192 61.14 12.00 19.18
C SER A 192 61.85 12.24 17.85
N ILE A 193 61.07 12.53 16.79
CA ILE A 193 61.55 12.81 15.44
C ILE A 193 62.51 14.01 15.42
N THR A 194 62.23 15.04 16.23
CA THR A 194 63.06 16.26 16.30
C THR A 194 64.45 15.96 16.85
N TYR A 195 64.52 15.21 17.95
CA TYR A 195 65.79 14.80 18.56
C TYR A 195 66.55 13.79 17.69
N LEU A 196 65.87 12.86 17.02
CA LEU A 196 66.51 11.91 16.10
C LEU A 196 67.10 12.61 14.88
N SER A 197 66.40 13.60 14.31
CA SER A 197 66.88 14.39 13.18
C SER A 197 68.10 15.22 13.56
N GLU A 198 68.08 15.85 14.73
CA GLU A 198 69.20 16.63 15.24
C GLU A 198 70.41 15.75 15.59
N LEU A 199 70.18 14.58 16.19
CA LEU A 199 71.24 13.62 16.48
C LEU A 199 71.90 13.10 15.21
N SER A 200 71.11 12.78 14.17
CA SER A 200 71.60 12.43 12.83
C SER A 200 72.52 13.51 12.26
N ARG A 201 72.14 14.79 12.39
CA ARG A 201 72.95 15.92 11.95
C ARG A 201 74.29 15.99 12.70
N CYS A 202 74.27 15.92 14.03
CA CYS A 202 75.47 15.96 14.87
C CYS A 202 76.47 14.83 14.56
N ILE A 203 76.00 13.64 14.20
CA ILE A 203 76.89 12.51 13.84
C ILE A 203 77.69 12.79 12.57
N LEU A 204 77.09 13.47 11.60
CA LEU A 204 77.76 13.81 10.35
C LEU A 204 78.66 15.04 10.47
N THR A 205 78.19 16.10 11.14
CA THR A 205 78.93 17.37 11.20
C THR A 205 79.95 17.40 12.34
N GLY A 206 79.74 16.63 13.40
CA GLY A 206 80.54 16.67 14.62
C GLY A 206 80.21 17.86 15.54
N ASP A 207 79.17 18.64 15.20
CA ASP A 207 78.77 19.80 16.00
C ASP A 207 78.13 19.39 17.33
N LYS A 208 78.26 20.26 18.33
CA LYS A 208 77.50 20.17 19.56
C LYS A 208 76.06 20.65 19.31
N SER A 209 75.12 20.08 20.04
CA SER A 209 73.72 20.52 20.04
C SER A 209 73.27 20.77 21.47
N ASP A 210 72.60 21.89 21.67
CA ASP A 210 72.11 22.33 22.98
C ASP A 210 70.73 21.76 23.30
N ILE A 211 70.03 21.20 22.31
CA ILE A 211 68.67 20.67 22.45
C ILE A 211 68.62 19.15 22.67
N LEU A 212 69.76 18.46 22.53
CA LEU A 212 69.81 17.00 22.64
C LEU A 212 69.74 16.54 24.11
N PRO A 213 68.89 15.56 24.43
CA PRO A 213 68.86 14.93 25.75
C PRO A 213 70.20 14.28 26.13
N ARG A 214 70.40 14.07 27.44
CA ARG A 214 71.64 13.52 27.98
C ARG A 214 72.06 12.20 27.32
N ASP A 215 71.11 11.28 27.12
CA ASP A 215 71.36 9.97 26.52
C ASP A 215 71.84 10.09 25.06
N CYS A 216 71.31 11.04 24.30
CA CYS A 216 71.75 11.33 22.93
C CYS A 216 73.18 11.90 22.92
N LEU A 217 73.50 12.78 23.87
CA LEU A 217 74.85 13.34 24.03
C LEU A 217 75.87 12.27 24.44
N ASP A 218 75.49 11.34 25.33
CA ASP A 218 76.35 10.24 25.74
C ASP A 218 76.54 9.20 24.63
N PHE A 219 75.54 9.00 23.76
CA PHE A 219 75.71 8.24 22.51
C PHE A 219 76.72 8.91 21.57
N LEU A 220 76.64 10.23 21.35
CA LEU A 220 77.60 10.99 20.53
C LEU A 220 79.04 10.84 21.06
N LYS A 221 79.23 10.97 22.38
CA LYS A 221 80.54 10.71 23.00
C LYS A 221 81.02 9.29 22.74
N GLY A 222 80.12 8.31 22.84
CA GLY A 222 80.41 6.93 22.52
C GLY A 222 80.85 6.72 21.06
N VAL A 223 80.25 7.43 20.10
CA VAL A 223 80.69 7.41 18.69
C VAL A 223 82.08 8.01 18.55
N ASN A 224 82.35 9.15 19.18
CA ASN A 224 83.67 9.80 19.15
C ASN A 224 84.76 8.91 19.76
N ASN A 225 84.47 8.21 20.86
CA ASN A 225 85.41 7.28 21.48
C ASN A 225 85.76 6.09 20.56
N LEU A 226 84.82 5.66 19.72
CA LEU A 226 85.06 4.60 18.75
C LEU A 226 85.96 5.03 17.59
N ASP A 227 86.10 6.35 17.34
CA ASP A 227 86.97 6.90 16.29
C ASP A 227 88.45 6.95 16.72
N ILE A 228 88.75 6.76 18.01
CA ILE A 228 90.13 6.71 18.51
C ILE A 228 90.81 5.45 17.96
N MET A 229 91.93 5.63 17.25
CA MET A 229 92.67 4.52 16.62
C MET A 229 93.33 3.62 17.69
N PRO A 230 93.02 2.32 17.74
CA PRO A 230 93.65 1.40 18.69
C PRO A 230 95.14 1.18 18.37
N THR A 231 95.95 1.00 19.41
CA THR A 231 97.39 0.69 19.28
C THR A 231 97.66 -0.74 18.83
N SER A 232 96.66 -1.64 18.93
CA SER A 232 96.76 -3.06 18.58
C SER A 232 96.41 -3.37 17.11
N LEU A 233 96.40 -2.38 16.22
CA LEU A 233 96.07 -2.60 14.81
C LEU A 233 97.24 -3.25 14.05
N PRO A 234 96.98 -4.16 13.10
CA PRO A 234 98.00 -4.65 12.17
C PRO A 234 98.68 -3.50 11.42
N SER A 235 99.99 -3.60 11.20
CA SER A 235 100.80 -2.57 10.54
C SER A 235 100.39 -2.27 9.09
N GLN A 236 99.63 -3.17 8.46
CA GLN A 236 99.07 -3.01 7.12
C GLN A 236 97.87 -2.03 7.07
N ILE A 237 97.27 -1.71 8.22
CA ILE A 237 96.18 -0.73 8.31
C ILE A 237 96.79 0.60 8.77
N ASP A 238 96.91 1.55 7.84
CA ASP A 238 97.42 2.88 8.15
C ASP A 238 96.32 3.83 8.71
N SER A 239 96.74 5.05 9.06
CA SER A 239 95.84 6.09 9.56
C SER A 239 94.77 6.53 8.56
N ASN A 240 95.02 6.42 7.25
CA ASN A 240 94.06 6.80 6.21
C ASN A 240 92.93 5.77 6.12
N HIS A 241 93.26 4.47 6.17
CA HIS A 241 92.28 3.39 6.22
C HIS A 241 91.40 3.53 7.47
N TRP A 242 91.97 3.89 8.63
CA TRP A 242 91.22 4.11 9.86
C TRP A 242 90.30 5.34 9.78
N PHE A 243 90.78 6.45 9.21
CA PHE A 243 89.95 7.65 9.01
C PHE A 243 88.77 7.36 8.07
N LEU A 244 89.00 6.66 6.96
CA LEU A 244 87.96 6.25 6.03
C LEU A 244 86.93 5.33 6.70
N LEU A 245 87.37 4.36 7.50
CA LEU A 245 86.49 3.51 8.30
C LEU A 245 85.59 4.34 9.23
N CYS A 246 86.15 5.29 9.97
CA CYS A 246 85.39 6.14 10.89
C CYS A 246 84.33 6.96 10.15
N LYS A 247 84.69 7.52 8.98
CA LYS A 247 83.75 8.23 8.09
C LYS A 247 82.62 7.32 7.60
N LEU A 248 82.95 6.12 7.09
CA LEU A 248 81.95 5.14 6.63
C LEU A 248 81.03 4.70 7.77
N ARG A 249 81.57 4.48 8.98
CA ARG A 249 80.78 4.11 10.16
C ARG A 249 79.84 5.23 10.58
N LYS A 250 80.30 6.48 10.65
CA LYS A 250 79.44 7.64 10.96
C LYS A 250 78.30 7.77 9.96
N ASN A 251 78.59 7.61 8.67
CA ASN A 251 77.57 7.61 7.61
C ASN A 251 76.55 6.46 7.81
N LYS A 252 77.00 5.25 8.17
CA LYS A 252 76.07 4.14 8.46
C LYS A 252 75.22 4.41 9.70
N ILE A 253 75.83 4.85 10.80
CA ILE A 253 75.11 5.17 12.03
C ILE A 253 74.08 6.28 11.75
N GLU A 254 74.44 7.31 10.98
CA GLU A 254 73.50 8.36 10.62
C GLU A 254 72.27 7.82 9.86
N ILE A 255 72.46 6.95 8.87
CA ILE A 255 71.34 6.38 8.12
C ILE A 255 70.48 5.50 9.04
N GLU A 256 71.07 4.74 9.95
CA GLU A 256 70.32 3.96 10.95
C GLU A 256 69.45 4.85 11.84
N ILE A 257 69.94 6.03 12.24
CA ILE A 257 69.17 7.00 13.03
C ILE A 257 68.06 7.62 12.19
N ARG A 258 68.33 7.98 10.93
CA ARG A 258 67.28 8.46 10.00
C ARG A 258 66.22 7.40 9.73
N LEU A 259 66.62 6.13 9.62
CA LEU A 259 65.71 5.00 9.48
C LEU A 259 64.82 4.88 10.72
N LYS A 260 65.39 4.97 11.93
CA LYS A 260 64.63 4.98 13.19
C LYS A 260 63.65 6.17 13.26
N SER A 261 64.08 7.36 12.85
CA SER A 261 63.21 8.55 12.79
C SER A 261 62.04 8.36 11.83
N CYS A 262 62.32 7.85 10.62
CA CYS A 262 61.29 7.58 9.62
C CYS A 262 60.34 6.46 10.05
N ALA A 263 60.80 5.47 10.83
CA ALA A 263 59.97 4.43 11.39
C ALA A 263 58.98 4.96 12.46
N VAL A 264 59.42 5.90 13.30
CA VAL A 264 58.52 6.56 14.26
C VAL A 264 57.48 7.43 13.54
N GLU A 265 57.92 8.25 12.59
CA GLU A 265 57.05 9.08 11.76
C GLU A 265 55.98 8.25 11.03
N LEU A 266 56.38 7.10 10.48
CA LEU A 266 55.46 6.15 9.83
C LEU A 266 54.45 5.57 10.83
N ALA A 267 54.88 5.16 12.01
CA ALA A 267 53.98 4.63 13.04
C ALA A 267 52.94 5.67 13.50
N GLU A 268 53.35 6.92 13.69
CA GLU A 268 52.45 8.04 14.03
C GLU A 268 51.45 8.34 12.89
N ALA A 269 51.93 8.33 11.64
CA ALA A 269 51.08 8.52 10.47
C ALA A 269 50.04 7.38 10.31
N GLU A 270 50.44 6.12 10.52
CA GLU A 270 49.54 4.96 10.48
C GLU A 270 48.48 5.02 11.58
N GLN A 271 48.88 5.40 12.81
CA GLN A 271 47.93 5.58 13.91
C GLN A 271 46.91 6.68 13.61
N THR A 272 47.38 7.80 13.07
CA THR A 272 46.53 8.95 12.71
C THR A 272 45.55 8.56 11.60
N LEU A 273 46.02 7.92 10.52
CA LEU A 273 45.16 7.47 9.43
C LEU A 273 44.08 6.47 9.91
N ASN A 274 44.45 5.53 10.79
CA ASN A 274 43.50 4.59 11.40
C ASN A 274 42.42 5.31 12.23
N ALA A 275 42.76 6.39 12.94
CA ALA A 275 41.77 7.19 13.66
C ALA A 275 40.81 7.90 12.70
N HIS A 276 41.32 8.51 11.63
CA HIS A 276 40.51 9.14 10.59
C HIS A 276 39.63 8.16 9.82
N GLN A 277 40.08 6.92 9.63
CA GLN A 277 39.27 5.86 9.03
C GLN A 277 38.05 5.53 9.90
N LYS A 278 38.22 5.45 11.22
CA LYS A 278 37.12 5.18 12.16
C LYS A 278 36.10 6.32 12.19
N THR A 279 36.54 7.58 12.17
CA THR A 279 35.61 8.72 12.11
C THR A 279 34.88 8.77 10.77
N THR A 280 35.59 8.55 9.65
CA THR A 280 35.00 8.54 8.31
C THR A 280 33.93 7.45 8.18
N THR A 281 34.21 6.23 8.64
CA THR A 281 33.23 5.12 8.66
C THR A 281 32.03 5.43 9.56
N GLY A 282 32.23 6.08 10.71
CA GLY A 282 31.15 6.58 11.56
C GLY A 282 30.23 7.57 10.83
N SER A 283 30.81 8.55 10.13
CA SER A 283 30.06 9.53 9.32
C SER A 283 29.34 8.89 8.13
N GLN A 284 29.95 7.88 7.49
CA GLN A 284 29.28 7.09 6.44
C GLN A 284 28.03 6.39 6.97
N ASN A 285 28.15 5.74 8.15
CA ASN A 285 27.02 5.09 8.81
C ASN A 285 25.92 6.08 9.18
N ARG A 286 26.28 7.27 9.68
CA ARG A 286 25.33 8.34 9.99
C ARG A 286 24.55 8.80 8.76
N VAL A 287 25.25 9.03 7.65
CA VAL A 287 24.63 9.41 6.36
C VAL A 287 23.70 8.31 5.84
N ALA A 288 24.08 7.04 5.97
CA ALA A 288 23.23 5.90 5.62
C ALA A 288 21.96 5.84 6.48
N GLN A 289 22.09 5.99 7.80
CA GLN A 289 20.94 6.02 8.72
C GLN A 289 19.98 7.16 8.40
N LEU A 290 20.48 8.37 8.12
CA LEU A 290 19.64 9.51 7.71
C LEU A 290 18.86 9.22 6.45
N ARG A 291 19.50 8.59 5.46
CA ARG A 291 18.84 8.18 4.21
C ARG A 291 17.69 7.21 4.48
N ASP A 292 17.90 6.21 5.32
CA ASP A 292 16.89 5.22 5.67
C ASP A 292 15.73 5.86 6.47
N MET A 293 16.04 6.76 7.40
CA MET A 293 15.03 7.54 8.14
C MET A 293 14.18 8.40 7.21
N MET A 294 14.81 9.08 6.24
CA MET A 294 14.09 9.87 5.24
C MET A 294 13.17 9.01 4.39
N GLU A 295 13.63 7.84 3.92
CA GLU A 295 12.81 6.93 3.12
C GLU A 295 11.62 6.38 3.91
N SER A 296 11.86 5.95 5.15
CA SER A 296 10.80 5.53 6.07
C SER A 296 9.78 6.64 6.30
N ARG A 297 10.25 7.89 6.48
CA ARG A 297 9.36 9.03 6.70
C ARG A 297 8.56 9.39 5.45
N LYS A 298 9.16 9.35 4.26
CA LYS A 298 8.46 9.52 2.98
C LYS A 298 7.34 8.50 2.83
N LYS A 299 7.62 7.23 3.11
CA LYS A 299 6.60 6.16 3.08
C LYS A 299 5.45 6.44 4.06
N LYS A 300 5.76 6.81 5.31
CA LYS A 300 4.73 7.19 6.30
C LYS A 300 3.88 8.37 5.82
N ASN A 301 4.49 9.37 5.18
CA ASN A 301 3.76 10.50 4.62
C ASN A 301 2.84 10.06 3.47
N GLU A 302 3.33 9.21 2.56
CA GLU A 302 2.52 8.65 1.49
C GLU A 302 1.35 7.83 2.03
N ASP A 303 1.56 7.00 3.05
CA ASP A 303 0.50 6.20 3.66
C ASP A 303 -0.59 7.09 4.25
N VAL A 304 -0.24 8.19 4.94
CA VAL A 304 -1.21 9.17 5.46
C VAL A 304 -1.95 9.90 4.33
N MET A 305 -1.28 10.15 3.19
CA MET A 305 -1.92 10.80 2.05
C MET A 305 -2.85 9.86 1.26
N ARG A 306 -2.51 8.58 1.17
CA ARG A 306 -3.28 7.57 0.43
C ARG A 306 -4.42 6.98 1.27
N ASN A 307 -4.20 6.80 2.57
CA ASN A 307 -5.18 6.21 3.48
C ASN A 307 -6.19 7.28 3.93
N MET A 308 -7.13 7.59 3.04
CA MET A 308 -8.19 8.56 3.31
C MET A 308 -9.37 7.89 4.01
N GLU A 309 -9.77 8.44 5.15
CA GLU A 309 -11.06 8.11 5.75
C GLU A 309 -12.19 8.62 4.85
N VAL A 310 -13.08 7.70 4.46
CA VAL A 310 -14.30 8.01 3.70
C VAL A 310 -15.49 7.89 4.64
N GLN A 311 -16.38 8.87 4.57
CA GLN A 311 -17.61 8.87 5.32
C GLN A 311 -18.72 8.20 4.51
N LEU A 312 -19.34 7.17 5.08
CA LEU A 312 -20.48 6.48 4.48
C LEU A 312 -21.71 6.76 5.33
N VAL A 313 -22.79 7.17 4.66
CA VAL A 313 -24.10 7.36 5.27
C VAL A 313 -24.98 6.22 4.79
N LEU A 314 -25.28 5.29 5.69
CA LEU A 314 -26.06 4.09 5.40
C LEU A 314 -27.36 4.12 6.20
N GLN A 315 -28.41 3.51 5.64
CA GLN A 315 -29.70 3.41 6.31
C GLN A 315 -29.67 2.33 7.40
N MET A 316 -30.55 2.47 8.39
CA MET A 316 -30.72 1.46 9.43
C MET A 316 -31.16 0.13 8.79
N GLY A 317 -30.46 -0.96 9.08
CA GLY A 317 -30.62 -2.26 8.42
C GLY A 317 -29.56 -2.57 7.34
N GLN A 318 -28.80 -1.58 6.86
CA GLN A 318 -27.58 -1.80 6.05
C GLN A 318 -26.33 -1.95 6.91
N ILE A 319 -26.44 -1.68 8.21
CA ILE A 319 -25.38 -1.79 9.20
C ILE A 319 -25.79 -2.89 10.17
N GLU A 320 -25.07 -4.01 10.15
CA GLU A 320 -25.30 -5.14 11.06
C GLU A 320 -24.48 -5.05 12.34
N THR A 321 -23.54 -4.11 12.42
CA THR A 321 -22.69 -3.88 13.59
C THR A 321 -23.33 -2.90 14.57
N ASN A 322 -23.09 -3.09 15.86
CA ASN A 322 -23.55 -2.16 16.88
C ASN A 322 -22.99 -0.75 16.64
N LEU A 323 -23.90 0.22 16.49
CA LEU A 323 -23.56 1.62 16.33
C LEU A 323 -23.15 2.19 17.69
N CYS A 324 -21.84 2.31 17.90
CA CYS A 324 -21.27 2.98 19.07
C CYS A 324 -20.40 4.17 18.64
N SER A 325 -20.16 5.08 19.58
CA SER A 325 -19.54 6.38 19.32
C SER A 325 -18.03 6.32 19.03
N HIS A 326 -17.38 5.17 19.18
CA HIS A 326 -15.92 5.04 19.09
C HIS A 326 -15.43 4.24 17.87
N PRO A 327 -14.50 4.78 17.04
CA PRO A 327 -13.99 4.10 15.86
C PRO A 327 -13.33 2.73 16.11
N ARG A 328 -12.82 2.51 17.33
CA ARG A 328 -12.09 1.27 17.70
C ARG A 328 -12.99 0.03 17.74
N GLU A 329 -14.30 0.21 17.88
CA GLU A 329 -15.25 -0.91 17.95
C GLU A 329 -15.56 -1.48 16.56
N PHE A 330 -15.34 -0.70 15.49
CA PHE A 330 -15.44 -1.14 14.10
C PHE A 330 -14.23 -1.96 13.63
N LYS A 331 -13.25 -2.27 14.51
CA LYS A 331 -12.04 -3.03 14.14
C LYS A 331 -12.34 -4.40 13.53
N ASN A 332 -13.45 -5.03 13.94
CA ASN A 332 -13.91 -6.32 13.43
C ASN A 332 -15.06 -6.19 12.42
N SER A 333 -15.25 -5.01 11.83
CA SER A 333 -16.25 -4.78 10.80
C SER A 333 -15.62 -4.76 9.41
N VAL A 334 -16.37 -5.19 8.40
CA VAL A 334 -15.94 -5.20 7.00
C VAL A 334 -17.03 -4.59 6.14
N LEU A 335 -16.63 -3.78 5.16
CA LEU A 335 -17.55 -3.25 4.16
C LEU A 335 -17.74 -4.32 3.08
N VAL A 336 -18.97 -4.83 2.96
CA VAL A 336 -19.35 -5.82 1.94
C VAL A 336 -20.14 -5.12 0.84
N SER A 337 -19.83 -5.43 -0.42
CA SER A 337 -20.61 -4.94 -1.56
C SER A 337 -22.02 -5.51 -1.53
N PHE A 338 -23.02 -4.68 -1.85
CA PHE A 338 -24.40 -5.12 -1.96
C PHE A 338 -24.59 -6.26 -2.96
N ASP A 339 -23.79 -6.29 -4.04
CA ASP A 339 -23.82 -7.36 -5.02
C ASP A 339 -23.49 -8.73 -4.42
N GLU A 340 -22.59 -8.79 -3.44
CA GLU A 340 -22.27 -10.07 -2.79
C GLU A 340 -23.39 -10.52 -1.87
N VAL A 341 -24.07 -9.60 -1.19
CA VAL A 341 -25.28 -9.92 -0.42
C VAL A 341 -26.37 -10.45 -1.34
N LEU A 342 -26.56 -9.85 -2.52
CA LEU A 342 -27.51 -10.33 -3.52
C LEU A 342 -27.15 -11.73 -4.03
N LYS A 343 -25.88 -12.01 -4.31
CA LYS A 343 -25.42 -13.35 -4.75
C LYS A 343 -25.65 -14.41 -3.68
N VAL A 344 -25.44 -14.08 -2.42
CA VAL A 344 -25.76 -14.98 -1.31
C VAL A 344 -27.27 -15.24 -1.25
N ASN A 345 -28.10 -14.20 -1.38
CA ASN A 345 -29.55 -14.35 -1.39
C ASN A 345 -30.04 -15.20 -2.56
N THR A 346 -29.49 -15.02 -3.77
CA THR A 346 -29.86 -15.86 -4.93
C THR A 346 -29.45 -17.31 -4.70
N ALA A 347 -28.26 -17.56 -4.14
CA ALA A 347 -27.81 -18.90 -3.79
C ALA A 347 -28.71 -19.57 -2.74
N ILE A 348 -29.17 -18.82 -1.72
CA ILE A 348 -30.12 -19.31 -0.71
C ILE A 348 -31.46 -19.70 -1.36
N VAL A 349 -31.99 -18.85 -2.25
CA VAL A 349 -33.24 -19.14 -2.97
C VAL A 349 -33.10 -20.37 -3.86
N GLU A 350 -31.99 -20.50 -4.57
CA GLU A 350 -31.70 -21.66 -5.42
C GLU A 350 -31.56 -22.96 -4.61
N ALA A 351 -30.84 -22.91 -3.48
CA ALA A 351 -30.75 -24.04 -2.55
C ALA A 351 -32.14 -24.42 -2.00
N GLY A 352 -32.98 -23.43 -1.68
CA GLY A 352 -34.37 -23.64 -1.28
C GLY A 352 -35.20 -24.33 -2.36
N ARG A 353 -35.08 -23.90 -3.63
CA ARG A 353 -35.75 -24.55 -4.78
C ARG A 353 -35.28 -25.98 -4.96
N ASN A 354 -33.97 -26.23 -4.85
CA ASN A 354 -33.41 -27.58 -4.97
C ASN A 354 -33.94 -28.51 -3.86
N LYS A 355 -34.03 -28.01 -2.63
CA LYS A 355 -34.63 -28.75 -1.51
C LYS A 355 -36.10 -29.09 -1.77
N LEU A 356 -36.90 -28.12 -2.24
CA LEU A 356 -38.31 -28.36 -2.58
C LEU A 356 -38.44 -29.35 -3.76
N GLY A 357 -37.57 -29.27 -4.76
CA GLY A 357 -37.52 -30.22 -5.87
C GLY A 357 -37.26 -31.64 -5.40
N ALA A 358 -36.24 -31.85 -4.55
CA ALA A 358 -35.92 -33.15 -3.97
C ALA A 358 -37.07 -33.68 -3.07
N MET A 359 -37.71 -32.81 -2.29
CA MET A 359 -38.87 -33.16 -1.48
C MET A 359 -40.05 -33.63 -2.34
N ASN A 360 -40.34 -32.94 -3.44
CA ASN A 360 -41.38 -33.34 -4.39
C ASN A 360 -41.07 -34.68 -5.07
N GLN A 361 -39.83 -34.91 -5.48
CA GLN A 361 -39.42 -36.19 -6.05
C GLN A 361 -39.61 -37.33 -5.05
N THR A 362 -39.28 -37.10 -3.78
CA THR A 362 -39.48 -38.08 -2.69
C THR A 362 -40.97 -38.40 -2.50
N ILE A 363 -41.85 -37.40 -2.58
CA ILE A 363 -43.30 -37.60 -2.49
C ILE A 363 -43.81 -38.46 -3.67
N VAL A 364 -43.41 -38.13 -4.90
CA VAL A 364 -43.80 -38.90 -6.10
C VAL A 364 -43.27 -40.33 -6.03
N PHE A 365 -42.05 -40.52 -5.56
CA PHE A 365 -41.47 -41.84 -5.36
C PHE A 365 -42.28 -42.68 -4.36
N ARG A 366 -42.66 -42.11 -3.20
CA ARG A 366 -43.53 -42.79 -2.23
C ARG A 366 -44.90 -43.16 -2.82
N LYS A 367 -45.55 -42.25 -3.56
CA LYS A 367 -46.82 -42.56 -4.25
C LYS A 367 -46.66 -43.73 -5.22
N THR A 368 -45.53 -43.78 -5.93
CA THR A 368 -45.24 -44.86 -6.89
C THR A 368 -45.02 -46.18 -6.19
N ILE A 369 -44.29 -46.21 -5.06
CA ILE A 369 -44.13 -47.41 -4.23
C ILE A 369 -45.49 -47.91 -3.75
N ASN A 370 -46.31 -47.04 -3.13
CA ASN A 370 -47.63 -47.44 -2.64
C ASN A 370 -48.51 -48.00 -3.75
N TRP A 371 -48.50 -47.40 -4.95
CA TRP A 371 -49.22 -47.91 -6.10
C TRP A 371 -48.73 -49.31 -6.51
N LYS A 372 -47.41 -49.51 -6.55
CA LYS A 372 -46.82 -50.81 -6.88
C LYS A 372 -47.13 -51.88 -5.83
N GLU A 373 -47.10 -51.53 -4.55
CA GLU A 373 -47.51 -52.41 -3.45
C GLU A 373 -48.98 -52.81 -3.57
N TRP A 374 -49.86 -51.86 -3.88
CA TRP A 374 -51.27 -52.13 -4.12
C TRP A 374 -51.46 -53.09 -5.30
N CYS A 375 -50.81 -52.83 -6.45
CA CYS A 375 -50.86 -53.73 -7.60
C CYS A 375 -50.35 -55.15 -7.24
N HIS A 376 -49.25 -55.23 -6.48
CA HIS A 376 -48.72 -56.51 -6.02
C HIS A 376 -49.74 -57.25 -5.14
N SER A 377 -50.43 -56.55 -4.23
CA SER A 377 -51.48 -57.12 -3.40
C SER A 377 -52.65 -57.66 -4.24
N CYS A 378 -53.11 -56.89 -5.24
CA CYS A 378 -54.16 -57.34 -6.16
C CYS A 378 -53.75 -58.61 -6.92
N LEU A 379 -52.52 -58.64 -7.47
CA LEU A 379 -51.98 -59.83 -8.16
C LEU A 379 -51.85 -61.03 -7.23
N LYS A 380 -51.52 -60.80 -5.96
CA LYS A 380 -51.44 -61.87 -4.95
C LYS A 380 -52.82 -62.45 -4.66
N MET A 381 -53.86 -61.60 -4.56
CA MET A 381 -55.24 -62.06 -4.39
C MET A 381 -55.75 -62.81 -5.62
N THR A 382 -55.48 -62.33 -6.85
CA THR A 382 -55.89 -63.06 -8.06
C THR A 382 -55.19 -64.41 -8.15
N LEU A 383 -53.90 -64.48 -7.79
CA LEU A 383 -53.17 -65.74 -7.72
C LEU A 383 -53.77 -66.70 -6.69
N GLN A 384 -54.18 -66.19 -5.51
CA GLN A 384 -54.89 -67.00 -4.52
C GLN A 384 -56.23 -67.50 -5.06
N ASN A 385 -57.01 -66.65 -5.73
CA ASN A 385 -58.28 -67.04 -6.33
C ASN A 385 -58.08 -68.11 -7.42
N MET A 386 -57.10 -67.93 -8.31
CA MET A 386 -56.77 -68.92 -9.34
C MET A 386 -56.29 -70.26 -8.74
N LYS A 387 -55.56 -70.23 -7.62
CA LYS A 387 -55.19 -71.45 -6.90
C LYS A 387 -56.41 -72.18 -6.34
N GLU A 388 -57.39 -71.43 -5.84
CA GLU A 388 -58.63 -72.00 -5.33
C GLU A 388 -59.50 -72.54 -6.47
N GLU A 389 -59.64 -71.81 -7.58
CA GLU A 389 -60.30 -72.29 -8.80
C GLU A 389 -59.63 -73.56 -9.33
N LEU A 390 -58.30 -73.62 -9.33
CA LEU A 390 -57.55 -74.81 -9.73
C LEU A 390 -57.83 -76.00 -8.80
N ARG A 391 -57.90 -75.78 -7.47
CA ARG A 391 -58.30 -76.84 -6.52
C ARG A 391 -59.71 -77.34 -6.81
N VAL A 392 -60.66 -76.43 -7.00
CA VAL A 392 -62.05 -76.79 -7.36
C VAL A 392 -62.06 -77.61 -8.65
N LEU A 393 -61.35 -77.17 -9.70
CA LEU A 393 -61.25 -77.91 -10.96
C LEU A 393 -60.58 -79.28 -10.81
N GLN A 394 -59.58 -79.42 -9.94
CA GLN A 394 -58.96 -80.71 -9.62
C GLN A 394 -59.94 -81.66 -8.91
N ASP A 395 -60.84 -81.12 -8.08
CA ASP A 395 -61.88 -81.88 -7.37
C ASP A 395 -63.09 -82.22 -8.27
N VAL A 396 -63.29 -81.50 -9.39
CA VAL A 396 -64.32 -81.83 -10.38
C VAL A 396 -63.98 -83.14 -11.09
N LYS A 397 -64.77 -84.18 -10.83
CA LYS A 397 -64.73 -85.41 -11.62
C LYS A 397 -65.36 -85.16 -12.98
N VAL A 398 -64.57 -85.29 -14.05
CA VAL A 398 -65.04 -85.13 -15.44
C VAL A 398 -66.08 -86.22 -15.76
N THR A 399 -67.35 -85.84 -15.80
CA THR A 399 -68.44 -86.71 -16.25
C THR A 399 -68.50 -86.73 -17.78
N LYS A 400 -69.09 -87.79 -18.36
CA LYS A 400 -69.18 -87.97 -19.84
C LYS A 400 -69.88 -86.81 -20.56
N GLU A 401 -70.73 -86.05 -19.86
CA GLU A 401 -71.43 -84.88 -20.40
C GLU A 401 -70.50 -83.68 -20.60
N ILE A 402 -69.61 -83.42 -19.65
CA ILE A 402 -68.61 -82.34 -19.72
C ILE A 402 -67.63 -82.61 -20.87
N GLN A 403 -67.22 -83.87 -21.06
CA GLN A 403 -66.35 -84.27 -22.17
C GLN A 403 -67.01 -84.05 -23.54
N LYS A 404 -68.32 -84.31 -23.66
CA LYS A 404 -69.09 -84.02 -24.88
C LYS A 404 -69.24 -82.52 -25.15
N TYR A 405 -69.40 -81.71 -24.09
CA TYR A 405 -69.51 -80.26 -24.22
C TYR A 405 -68.20 -79.62 -24.68
N LEU A 406 -67.07 -79.97 -24.06
CA LEU A 406 -65.75 -79.43 -24.40
C LEU A 406 -65.31 -79.81 -25.84
N MET A 407 -65.62 -81.03 -26.28
CA MET A 407 -65.34 -81.47 -27.66
C MET A 407 -66.21 -80.75 -28.70
N ARG A 408 -67.34 -80.15 -28.31
CA ARG A 408 -68.24 -79.42 -29.21
C ARG A 408 -67.76 -78.01 -29.54
N HIS A 409 -66.94 -77.39 -28.70
CA HIS A 409 -66.47 -76.01 -28.83
C HIS A 409 -65.08 -75.85 -29.47
N LEU A 410 -64.40 -76.95 -29.82
CA LEU A 410 -63.13 -76.93 -30.57
C LEU A 410 -63.32 -76.73 -32.09
N HIS A 411 -64.55 -76.57 -32.59
CA HIS A 411 -64.86 -76.30 -33.99
C HIS A 411 -65.67 -75.00 -34.15
N THR A 412 -65.02 -73.84 -34.02
CA THR A 412 -65.44 -72.60 -34.69
C THR A 412 -64.26 -71.63 -34.82
N PRO A 413 -63.80 -71.26 -36.04
CA PRO A 413 -62.92 -70.11 -36.24
C PRO A 413 -63.68 -68.80 -35.96
N GLY A 414 -62.97 -67.79 -35.45
CA GLY A 414 -63.50 -66.53 -34.95
C GLY A 414 -64.36 -65.73 -35.95
N SER A 415 -65.34 -65.02 -35.39
CA SER A 415 -66.30 -64.16 -36.08
C SER A 415 -65.64 -62.85 -36.56
N GLU A 416 -66.03 -62.38 -37.76
CA GLU A 416 -65.68 -61.07 -38.34
C GLU A 416 -65.84 -59.87 -37.39
N LYS A 417 -66.68 -60.00 -36.35
CA LYS A 417 -66.90 -58.94 -35.35
C LYS A 417 -65.64 -58.59 -34.55
N ASP A 418 -64.73 -59.53 -34.34
CA ASP A 418 -63.49 -59.25 -33.62
C ASP A 418 -62.50 -58.45 -34.48
N VAL A 419 -62.44 -58.73 -35.79
CA VAL A 419 -61.62 -57.99 -36.75
C VAL A 419 -62.06 -56.53 -36.85
N ASP A 420 -63.38 -56.31 -36.86
CA ASP A 420 -64.01 -54.99 -36.95
C ASP A 420 -63.70 -54.09 -35.73
N ILE A 421 -63.63 -54.68 -34.53
CA ILE A 421 -63.28 -53.98 -33.29
C ILE A 421 -61.78 -53.61 -33.30
N TRP A 422 -60.93 -54.53 -33.75
CA TRP A 422 -59.49 -54.26 -33.89
C TRP A 422 -59.21 -53.16 -34.91
N GLU A 423 -59.90 -53.15 -36.05
CA GLU A 423 -59.70 -52.15 -37.09
C GLU A 423 -60.10 -50.73 -36.65
N ARG A 424 -61.21 -50.60 -35.89
CA ARG A 424 -61.61 -49.33 -35.28
C ARG A 424 -60.60 -48.82 -34.24
N SER A 425 -60.02 -49.73 -33.45
CA SER A 425 -58.98 -49.39 -32.47
C SER A 425 -57.70 -48.89 -33.16
N VAL A 426 -57.27 -49.54 -34.24
CA VAL A 426 -56.12 -49.13 -35.05
C VAL A 426 -56.35 -47.77 -35.72
N MET A 427 -57.54 -47.51 -36.24
CA MET A 427 -57.88 -46.21 -36.84
C MET A 427 -57.91 -45.07 -35.82
N SER A 428 -58.45 -45.32 -34.62
CA SER A 428 -58.47 -44.34 -33.53
C SER A 428 -57.06 -43.99 -33.03
N THR A 429 -56.20 -45.00 -32.85
CA THR A 429 -54.80 -44.80 -32.44
C THR A 429 -54.00 -44.05 -33.50
N LYS A 430 -54.19 -44.38 -34.80
CA LYS A 430 -53.59 -43.66 -35.91
C LYS A 430 -53.96 -42.17 -35.91
N LYS A 431 -55.25 -41.85 -35.72
CA LYS A 431 -55.74 -40.45 -35.66
C LYS A 431 -55.19 -39.69 -34.44
N ASN A 432 -54.99 -40.37 -33.31
CA ASN A 432 -54.38 -39.74 -32.14
C ASN A 432 -52.89 -39.42 -32.38
N PHE A 433 -52.15 -40.34 -33.00
CA PHE A 433 -50.73 -40.12 -33.31
C PHE A 433 -50.52 -39.02 -34.35
N THR A 434 -51.37 -38.90 -35.37
CA THR A 434 -51.27 -37.79 -36.35
C THR A 434 -51.48 -36.44 -35.67
N ARG A 435 -52.46 -36.32 -34.75
CA ARG A 435 -52.68 -35.09 -33.98
C ARG A 435 -51.49 -34.72 -33.10
N ILE A 436 -50.86 -35.71 -32.46
CA ILE A 436 -49.65 -35.48 -31.64
C ILE A 436 -48.48 -35.02 -32.52
N LEU A 437 -48.30 -35.65 -33.69
CA LEU A 437 -47.26 -35.28 -34.65
C LEU A 437 -47.43 -33.85 -35.16
N GLU A 438 -48.65 -33.43 -35.50
CA GLU A 438 -48.95 -32.05 -35.90
C GLU A 438 -48.65 -31.06 -34.77
N GLY A 439 -49.06 -31.37 -33.54
CA GLY A 439 -48.76 -30.52 -32.37
C GLY A 439 -47.26 -30.42 -32.03
N LYS A 440 -46.46 -31.45 -32.36
CA LYS A 440 -45.00 -31.39 -32.24
C LYS A 440 -44.37 -30.60 -33.38
N LYS A 441 -44.92 -30.71 -34.60
CA LYS A 441 -44.47 -29.97 -35.78
C LYS A 441 -44.66 -28.46 -35.62
N THR A 442 -45.79 -28.03 -35.07
CA THR A 442 -46.05 -26.61 -34.78
C THR A 442 -45.09 -26.06 -33.72
N LYS A 443 -44.85 -26.80 -32.62
CA LYS A 443 -43.85 -26.44 -31.61
C LYS A 443 -42.43 -26.35 -32.17
N LEU A 444 -42.07 -27.24 -33.10
CA LEU A 444 -40.77 -27.19 -33.77
C LEU A 444 -40.61 -25.91 -34.61
N ILE A 445 -41.68 -25.48 -35.30
CA ILE A 445 -41.68 -24.24 -36.08
C ILE A 445 -41.52 -23.02 -35.16
N ASP A 446 -42.23 -23.00 -34.03
CA ASP A 446 -42.14 -21.90 -33.06
C ASP A 446 -40.75 -21.82 -32.39
N ILE A 447 -40.15 -22.95 -32.05
CA ILE A 447 -38.76 -22.97 -31.54
C ILE A 447 -37.78 -22.46 -32.59
N LYS A 448 -37.95 -22.83 -33.87
CA LYS A 448 -37.11 -22.33 -34.97
C LYS A 448 -37.24 -20.83 -35.16
N SER A 449 -38.46 -20.27 -35.09
CA SER A 449 -38.66 -18.82 -35.21
C SER A 449 -38.03 -18.05 -34.04
N GLN A 450 -38.13 -18.59 -32.82
CA GLN A 450 -37.47 -18.04 -31.64
C GLN A 450 -35.95 -18.08 -31.76
N LEU A 451 -35.39 -19.19 -32.26
CA LEU A 451 -33.94 -19.34 -32.47
C LEU A 451 -33.41 -18.27 -33.45
N ASP A 452 -34.12 -18.06 -34.56
CA ASP A 452 -33.78 -17.03 -35.56
C ASP A 452 -33.81 -15.61 -34.95
N ASN A 453 -34.82 -15.32 -34.11
CA ASN A 453 -34.91 -14.04 -33.43
C ASN A 453 -33.75 -13.83 -32.45
N TRP A 454 -33.40 -14.85 -31.66
CA TRP A 454 -32.25 -14.81 -30.76
C TRP A 454 -30.92 -14.65 -31.51
N GLN A 455 -30.79 -15.30 -32.66
CA GLN A 455 -29.60 -15.16 -33.51
C GLN A 455 -29.45 -13.73 -34.03
N LYS A 456 -30.54 -13.09 -34.47
CA LYS A 456 -30.54 -11.67 -34.88
C LYS A 456 -30.22 -10.70 -33.73
N LEU A 457 -30.71 -10.97 -32.52
CA LEU A 457 -30.39 -10.17 -31.35
C LEU A 457 -28.90 -10.29 -30.98
N ASN A 458 -28.36 -11.52 -30.98
CA ASN A 458 -26.95 -11.77 -30.70
C ASN A 458 -26.03 -11.08 -31.70
N THR A 459 -26.35 -11.09 -33.01
CA THR A 459 -25.55 -10.38 -34.01
C THR A 459 -25.60 -8.86 -33.77
N SER A 460 -26.76 -8.29 -33.42
CA SER A 460 -26.89 -6.86 -33.08
C SER A 460 -26.05 -6.47 -31.85
N VAL A 461 -26.10 -7.27 -30.78
CA VAL A 461 -25.29 -7.03 -29.57
C VAL A 461 -23.80 -7.15 -29.88
N ASN A 462 -23.40 -8.15 -30.66
CA ASN A 462 -22.00 -8.33 -31.03
C ASN A 462 -21.46 -7.14 -31.84
N ASN A 463 -22.27 -6.59 -32.74
CA ASN A 463 -21.91 -5.38 -33.49
C ASN A 463 -21.71 -4.17 -32.55
N LYS A 464 -22.61 -3.96 -31.57
CA LYS A 464 -22.45 -2.91 -30.55
C LYS A 464 -21.19 -3.09 -29.71
N ILE A 465 -20.85 -4.32 -29.34
CA ILE A 465 -19.60 -4.63 -28.62
C ILE A 465 -18.39 -4.21 -29.46
N GLN A 466 -18.39 -4.50 -30.76
CA GLN A 466 -17.29 -4.10 -31.66
C GLN A 466 -17.19 -2.57 -31.78
N GLU A 467 -18.31 -1.86 -31.92
CA GLU A 467 -18.33 -0.40 -31.96
C GLU A 467 -17.74 0.22 -30.68
N ILE A 468 -18.14 -0.26 -29.50
CA ILE A 468 -17.62 0.22 -28.21
C ILE A 468 -16.12 -0.08 -28.08
N LYS A 469 -15.66 -1.26 -28.51
CA LYS A 469 -14.24 -1.60 -28.53
C LYS A 469 -13.42 -0.65 -29.40
N LEU A 470 -13.91 -0.33 -30.60
CA LEU A 470 -13.26 0.63 -31.50
C LEU A 470 -13.23 2.04 -30.90
N ALA A 471 -14.31 2.50 -30.26
CA ALA A 471 -14.36 3.79 -29.58
C ALA A 471 -13.37 3.86 -28.41
N THR A 472 -13.32 2.82 -27.58
CA THR A 472 -12.40 2.73 -26.44
C THR A 472 -10.93 2.72 -26.89
N CYS A 473 -10.63 2.00 -27.98
CA CYS A 473 -9.30 1.98 -28.58
C CYS A 473 -8.88 3.39 -29.06
N LYS A 474 -9.76 4.10 -29.78
CA LYS A 474 -9.51 5.47 -30.23
C LYS A 474 -9.26 6.44 -29.07
N LEU A 475 -10.03 6.34 -27.98
CA LEU A 475 -9.84 7.16 -26.78
C LEU A 475 -8.50 6.86 -26.09
N THR A 476 -8.14 5.58 -25.99
CA THR A 476 -6.87 5.15 -25.38
C THR A 476 -5.67 5.69 -26.15
N ILE A 477 -5.72 5.65 -27.49
CA ILE A 477 -4.67 6.21 -28.34
C ILE A 477 -4.53 7.72 -28.12
N ARG A 478 -5.65 8.47 -28.09
CA ARG A 478 -5.61 9.93 -27.84
C ARG A 478 -5.04 10.30 -26.47
N CYS A 479 -5.47 9.61 -25.40
CA CYS A 479 -4.93 9.85 -24.06
C CYS A 479 -3.42 9.59 -24.00
N ASN A 480 -2.94 8.55 -24.69
CA ASN A 480 -1.53 8.21 -24.76
C ASN A 480 -0.73 9.22 -25.60
N GLU A 481 -1.30 9.79 -26.67
CA GLU A 481 -0.67 10.86 -27.45
C GLU A 481 -0.49 12.14 -26.63
N ASP A 482 -1.50 12.57 -25.88
CA ASP A 482 -1.41 13.75 -25.00
C ASP A 482 -0.33 13.59 -23.92
N ALA A 483 -0.23 12.39 -23.33
CA ALA A 483 0.84 12.05 -22.39
C ALA A 483 2.22 12.13 -23.06
N ARG A 484 2.37 11.53 -24.26
CA ARG A 484 3.62 11.58 -25.04
C ARG A 484 4.04 12.99 -25.41
N VAL A 485 3.11 13.86 -25.80
CA VAL A 485 3.40 15.26 -26.15
C VAL A 485 3.86 16.05 -24.91
N LYS A 486 3.26 15.82 -23.74
CA LYS A 486 3.69 16.45 -22.48
C LYS A 486 5.10 16.00 -22.09
N ASP A 487 5.40 14.72 -22.19
CA ASP A 487 6.73 14.17 -21.91
C ASP A 487 7.79 14.73 -22.86
N PHE A 488 7.49 14.81 -24.16
CA PHE A 488 8.41 15.39 -25.14
C PHE A 488 8.69 16.88 -24.86
N LYS A 489 7.67 17.65 -24.47
CA LYS A 489 7.83 19.05 -24.06
C LYS A 489 8.71 19.16 -22.81
N HIS A 490 8.48 18.33 -21.80
CA HIS A 490 9.27 18.31 -20.57
C HIS A 490 10.74 17.98 -20.85
N GLN A 491 11.00 16.94 -21.66
CA GLN A 491 12.35 16.52 -22.03
C GLN A 491 13.09 17.61 -22.81
N ARG A 492 12.40 18.32 -23.72
CA ARG A 492 12.98 19.44 -24.46
C ARG A 492 13.33 20.63 -23.56
N VAL A 493 12.50 20.95 -22.57
CA VAL A 493 12.79 22.00 -21.57
C VAL A 493 13.99 21.60 -20.72
N LYS A 494 14.05 20.34 -20.26
CA LYS A 494 15.17 19.79 -19.49
C LYS A 494 16.48 19.86 -20.26
N LEU A 495 16.49 19.45 -21.54
CA LEU A 495 17.66 19.56 -22.42
C LEU A 495 18.13 21.01 -22.59
N LYS A 496 17.20 21.96 -22.82
CA LYS A 496 17.55 23.39 -22.91
C LYS A 496 18.17 23.92 -21.62
N ALA A 497 17.66 23.50 -20.45
CA ALA A 497 18.21 23.88 -19.16
C ALA A 497 19.63 23.34 -18.95
N ILE A 498 19.88 22.07 -19.32
CA ILE A 498 21.21 21.45 -19.28
C ILE A 498 22.18 22.19 -20.21
N MET A 499 21.78 22.50 -21.44
CA MET A 499 22.62 23.26 -22.37
C MET A 499 22.96 24.65 -21.84
N LYS A 500 22.00 25.34 -21.21
CA LYS A 500 22.22 26.66 -20.58
C LYS A 500 23.20 26.54 -19.40
N LYS A 501 23.05 25.52 -18.55
CA LYS A 501 23.99 25.21 -17.47
C LYS A 501 25.41 24.97 -18.01
N ASN A 502 25.56 24.13 -19.04
CA ASN A 502 26.86 23.85 -19.62
C ASN A 502 27.51 25.11 -20.22
N ARG A 503 26.74 25.94 -20.94
CA ARG A 503 27.25 27.23 -21.44
C ARG A 503 27.73 28.16 -20.33
N LEU A 504 27.04 28.19 -19.20
CA LEU A 504 27.45 28.98 -18.04
C LEU A 504 28.74 28.42 -17.40
N ILE A 505 28.84 27.10 -17.27
CA ILE A 505 30.04 26.42 -16.77
C ILE A 505 31.24 26.76 -17.65
N THR A 506 31.12 26.64 -18.98
CA THR A 506 32.20 26.99 -19.91
C THR A 506 32.58 28.47 -19.78
N ARG A 507 31.61 29.37 -19.59
CA ARG A 507 31.89 30.80 -19.35
C ARG A 507 32.67 31.03 -18.06
N VAL A 508 32.31 30.34 -16.99
CA VAL A 508 33.02 30.42 -15.71
C VAL A 508 34.44 29.86 -15.84
N GLN A 509 34.63 28.76 -16.56
CA GLN A 509 35.96 28.20 -16.85
C GLN A 509 36.82 29.18 -17.65
N ASN A 510 36.30 29.74 -18.74
CA ASN A 510 37.04 30.74 -19.53
C ASN A 510 37.42 31.97 -18.69
N ASN A 511 36.49 32.50 -17.88
CA ASN A 511 36.77 33.62 -16.99
C ASN A 511 37.85 33.27 -15.95
N TYR A 512 37.89 32.03 -15.48
CA TYR A 512 38.89 31.55 -14.54
C TYR A 512 40.27 31.44 -15.21
N ASP A 513 40.33 30.94 -16.44
CA ASP A 513 41.55 30.90 -17.24
C ASP A 513 42.09 32.32 -17.51
N ASP A 514 41.20 33.26 -17.86
CA ASP A 514 41.57 34.67 -18.03
C ASP A 514 42.13 35.26 -16.73
N LEU A 515 41.51 35.00 -15.58
CA LEU A 515 42.03 35.45 -14.28
C LEU A 515 43.40 34.86 -13.96
N LEU A 516 43.64 33.59 -14.30
CA LEU A 516 44.95 32.96 -14.14
C LEU A 516 46.00 33.64 -15.02
N THR A 517 45.67 33.96 -16.27
CA THR A 517 46.59 34.67 -17.18
C THR A 517 46.89 36.08 -16.69
N LEU A 518 45.89 36.81 -16.19
CA LEU A 518 46.08 38.14 -15.61
C LEU A 518 46.94 38.06 -14.34
N ARG A 519 46.76 37.04 -13.52
CA ARG A 519 47.57 36.81 -12.31
C ARG A 519 49.03 36.53 -12.65
N SER A 520 49.31 35.69 -13.66
CA SER A 520 50.68 35.41 -14.09
C SER A 520 51.36 36.64 -14.73
N GLN A 521 50.60 37.45 -15.47
CA GLN A 521 51.07 38.75 -15.98
C GLN A 521 51.39 39.73 -14.85
N LEU A 522 50.55 39.77 -13.79
CA LEU A 522 50.79 40.61 -12.62
C LEU A 522 52.06 40.16 -11.87
N GLU A 523 52.25 38.85 -11.67
CA GLU A 523 53.47 38.31 -11.07
C GLU A 523 54.73 38.63 -11.88
N THR A 524 54.69 38.51 -13.20
CA THR A 524 55.82 38.89 -14.06
C THR A 524 56.11 40.40 -14.03
N LEU A 525 55.08 41.26 -13.96
CA LEU A 525 55.26 42.70 -13.77
C LEU A 525 55.85 43.05 -12.39
N ARG A 526 55.44 42.34 -11.33
CA ARG A 526 56.06 42.45 -10.00
C ARG A 526 57.54 42.07 -10.06
N LEU A 527 57.88 40.95 -10.71
CA LEU A 527 59.28 40.53 -10.86
C LEU A 527 60.12 41.55 -11.64
N LYS A 528 59.54 42.27 -12.61
CA LYS A 528 60.22 43.37 -13.33
C LYS A 528 60.45 44.63 -12.49
N THR A 529 59.65 44.85 -11.44
CA THR A 529 59.76 46.02 -10.56
C THR A 529 60.58 45.76 -9.29
N TYR A 530 61.02 44.51 -9.05
CA TYR A 530 61.96 44.19 -7.98
C TYR A 530 63.40 44.61 -8.34
N PRO A 531 64.07 45.45 -7.53
CA PRO A 531 65.46 45.82 -7.75
C PRO A 531 66.37 44.61 -7.50
N THR A 532 67.00 44.09 -8.55
CA THR A 532 68.01 43.03 -8.42
C THR A 532 69.32 43.64 -7.92
N LEU A 533 69.58 43.53 -6.61
CA LEU A 533 70.86 43.86 -6.00
C LEU A 533 71.97 42.94 -6.56
N ARG A 534 72.75 43.42 -7.52
CA ARG A 534 73.97 42.74 -7.98
C ARG A 534 75.06 42.89 -6.91
N LEU A 535 75.23 41.87 -6.07
CA LEU A 535 76.40 41.74 -5.19
C LEU A 535 77.65 41.45 -6.04
N ARG A 536 78.52 42.46 -6.17
CA ARG A 536 79.83 42.35 -6.80
C ARG A 536 80.80 41.72 -5.78
N LYS A 537 81.22 40.46 -6.01
CA LYS A 537 82.28 39.81 -5.21
C LYS A 537 83.64 40.43 -5.56
N LYS A 538 84.42 40.75 -4.52
CA LYS A 538 85.84 41.13 -4.57
C LYS A 538 86.70 39.95 -4.97
#